data_AF-A0A0G0K1Q5-F1
#
_entry.id   AF-A0A0G0K1Q5-F1
#
_cell.length_a   1.000
_cell.length_b   1.000
_cell.length_c   1.000
_cell.angle_alpha   90.00
_cell.angle_beta   90.00
_cell.angle_gamma   90.00
#
_symmetry.space_group_name_H-M   'P 1'
#
loop_
_entity.id
_entity.type
_entity.pdbx_description
1 polymer ?
#
loop_
_entity_poly.entity_id
_entity_poly.type
_entity_poly.pdbx_seq_one_letter_code
_entity_poly.pdbx_strand_id
1 'polypeptide(L)'
;MNKGKGNLKTIIVMIILLLVGVLGVLGINSVRTYMSGATAGCIPVKDPTTGRYKVDVKPLADGKGVSIAWQSQLECFSYVQYGTTPQAILVNTDRETQKSTNHQVNITSLASTGSTRNYYYRIRSSENADNPAEWEMFDNEGIPFSFPYQGSAAAPPQVTLVPQAGSPTAAPGVTGTGTTNKCVAGNDYNGDGSVNSLDMITCMKNGGTQVVPTEASKPAGATSCDPTKDYDGNGTINTLDIIKCRQSQQ
;
A
#
# COMPACT_ATOMS: atom_id res chain seq x y z
N MET A 1 63.70 -36.09 31.65
CA MET A 1 62.27 -35.77 31.44
C MET A 1 61.51 -36.16 32.69
N ASN A 2 61.30 -35.22 33.61
CA ASN A 2 60.57 -35.48 34.85
C ASN A 2 59.07 -35.52 34.54
N LYS A 3 58.48 -36.72 34.58
CA LYS A 3 57.02 -36.92 34.59
C LYS A 3 56.47 -36.25 35.85
N GLY A 4 55.97 -35.03 35.70
CA GLY A 4 55.28 -34.31 36.76
C GLY A 4 54.08 -35.13 37.23
N LYS A 5 54.16 -35.66 38.45
CA LYS A 5 53.07 -36.33 39.13
C LYS A 5 52.04 -35.27 39.53
N GLY A 6 51.23 -34.85 38.55
CA GLY A 6 50.15 -33.90 38.77
C GLY A 6 49.27 -34.40 39.91
N ASN A 7 49.06 -33.56 40.93
CA ASN A 7 48.26 -33.93 42.07
C ASN A 7 46.81 -34.12 41.58
N LEU A 8 46.30 -35.35 41.64
CA LEU A 8 44.99 -35.73 41.10
C LEU A 8 43.87 -34.78 41.58
N LYS A 9 44.00 -34.28 42.81
CA LYS A 9 43.10 -33.27 43.39
C LYS A 9 43.04 -31.98 42.57
N THR A 10 44.17 -31.49 42.06
CA THR A 10 44.25 -30.27 41.23
C THR A 10 43.61 -30.48 39.87
N ILE A 11 43.77 -31.66 39.27
CA ILE A 11 43.15 -32.00 37.98
C ILE A 11 41.63 -32.04 38.12
N ILE A 12 41.11 -32.64 39.19
CA ILE A 12 39.67 -32.72 39.45
C ILE A 12 39.06 -31.32 39.63
N VAL A 13 39.71 -30.42 40.38
CA VAL A 13 39.23 -29.05 40.59
C VAL A 13 39.19 -28.26 39.28
N MET A 14 40.20 -28.41 38.42
CA MET A 14 40.22 -27.78 37.09
C MET A 14 39.05 -28.24 36.20
N ILE A 15 38.72 -29.54 36.21
CA ILE A 15 37.61 -30.08 35.42
C ILE A 15 36.26 -29.54 35.91
N ILE A 16 36.06 -29.47 37.23
CA ILE A 16 34.81 -28.94 37.81
C ILE A 16 34.63 -27.46 37.45
N LEU A 17 35.68 -26.65 37.55
CA LEU A 17 35.60 -25.22 37.19
C LEU A 17 35.28 -25.02 35.70
N LEU A 18 35.85 -25.84 34.82
CA LEU A 18 35.57 -25.78 33.40
C LEU A 18 34.11 -26.19 33.09
N LEU A 19 33.59 -27.23 33.74
CA LEU A 19 32.20 -27.65 33.61
C LEU A 19 31.22 -26.56 34.09
N VAL A 20 31.51 -25.92 35.22
CA VAL A 20 30.69 -24.79 35.73
C VAL A 20 30.74 -23.60 34.78
N GLY A 21 31.90 -23.29 34.20
CA GLY A 21 32.03 -22.24 33.18
C GLY A 21 31.20 -22.50 31.93
N VAL A 22 31.23 -23.73 31.40
CA VAL A 22 30.44 -24.13 30.22
C VAL A 22 28.93 -24.10 30.52
N LEU A 23 28.51 -24.63 31.67
CA LEU A 23 27.10 -24.58 32.09
C LEU A 23 26.62 -23.14 32.36
N GLY A 24 27.47 -22.27 32.88
CA GLY A 24 27.16 -20.85 33.05
C GLY A 24 26.87 -20.15 31.71
N VAL A 25 27.72 -20.36 30.70
CA VAL A 25 27.55 -19.74 29.37
C VAL A 25 26.31 -20.29 28.65
N LEU A 26 26.05 -21.61 28.73
CA LEU A 26 24.86 -22.22 28.14
C LEU A 26 23.56 -21.84 28.88
N GLY A 27 23.63 -21.68 30.21
CA GLY A 27 22.51 -21.28 31.04
C GLY A 27 22.06 -19.84 30.77
N ILE A 28 22.99 -18.90 30.62
CA ILE A 28 22.66 -17.48 30.42
C ILE A 28 21.90 -17.25 29.10
N ASN A 29 22.24 -17.96 28.03
CA ASN A 29 21.50 -17.86 26.76
C ASN A 29 20.09 -18.45 26.83
N SER A 30 19.87 -19.46 27.68
CA SER A 30 18.55 -20.06 27.87
C SER A 30 17.64 -19.19 28.74
N VAL A 31 18.19 -18.55 29.80
CA VAL A 31 17.40 -17.72 30.71
C VAL A 31 16.91 -16.43 30.05
N ARG A 32 17.66 -15.87 29.08
CA ARG A 32 17.22 -14.67 28.34
C ARG A 32 15.95 -14.91 27.51
N THR A 33 15.68 -16.16 27.13
CA THR A 33 14.48 -16.54 26.38
C THR A 33 13.28 -16.80 27.30
N TYR A 34 13.50 -17.23 28.54
CA TYR A 34 12.42 -17.55 29.50
C TYR A 34 11.99 -16.40 30.42
N MET A 35 12.78 -15.31 30.51
CA MET A 35 12.41 -14.12 31.29
C MET A 35 11.74 -13.01 30.47
N SER A 36 11.55 -13.20 29.16
CA SER A 36 10.59 -12.42 28.38
C SER A 36 9.20 -12.98 28.67
N GLY A 37 8.35 -12.15 29.28
CA GLY A 37 7.15 -12.53 30.01
C GLY A 37 6.11 -13.37 29.28
N ALA A 38 5.08 -13.75 30.04
CA ALA A 38 3.97 -14.64 29.72
C ALA A 38 3.20 -14.37 28.40
N THR A 39 3.54 -13.33 27.64
CA THR A 39 2.93 -12.90 26.37
C THR A 39 3.63 -13.45 25.12
N ALA A 40 4.71 -14.25 25.27
CA ALA A 40 5.54 -14.72 24.15
C ALA A 40 4.81 -15.48 23.03
N GLY A 41 3.57 -15.93 23.25
CA GLY A 41 2.77 -16.63 22.24
C GLY A 41 1.79 -15.77 21.43
N CYS A 42 1.52 -14.52 21.83
CA CYS A 42 0.60 -13.60 21.14
C CYS A 42 1.24 -12.86 19.96
N ILE A 43 2.46 -13.27 19.60
CA ILE A 43 3.29 -12.64 18.59
C ILE A 43 2.87 -13.16 17.20
N PRO A 44 2.79 -12.30 16.16
CA PRO A 44 2.61 -12.76 14.80
C PRO A 44 3.69 -13.79 14.42
N VAL A 45 3.30 -14.87 13.75
CA VAL A 45 4.22 -15.93 13.32
C VAL A 45 5.20 -15.36 12.29
N LYS A 46 6.49 -15.66 12.47
CA LYS A 46 7.54 -15.31 11.51
C LYS A 46 7.65 -16.36 10.41
N ASP A 47 7.90 -15.92 9.19
CA ASP A 47 8.30 -16.77 8.08
C ASP A 47 9.70 -17.35 8.38
N PRO A 48 9.87 -18.69 8.39
CA PRO A 48 11.13 -19.34 8.74
C PRO A 48 12.26 -19.04 7.74
N THR A 49 11.92 -18.62 6.51
CA THR A 49 12.89 -18.34 5.44
C THR A 49 13.41 -16.92 5.53
N THR A 50 12.52 -15.95 5.81
CA THR A 50 12.86 -14.52 5.80
C THR A 50 13.11 -13.96 7.18
N GLY A 51 12.67 -14.65 8.24
CA GLY A 51 12.70 -14.17 9.63
C GLY A 51 11.73 -13.01 9.92
N ARG A 52 10.90 -12.63 8.93
CA ARG A 52 9.93 -11.52 9.03
C ARG A 52 8.56 -12.01 9.45
N TYR A 53 7.77 -11.14 10.04
CA TYR A 53 6.37 -11.45 10.39
C TYR A 53 5.55 -11.74 9.12
N LYS A 54 4.82 -12.86 9.13
CA LYS A 54 3.92 -13.26 8.04
C LYS A 54 2.58 -12.55 8.21
N VAL A 55 2.46 -11.39 7.58
CA VAL A 55 1.26 -10.56 7.58
C VAL A 55 0.77 -10.36 6.15
N ASP A 56 -0.47 -10.76 5.89
CA ASP A 56 -1.12 -10.63 4.59
C ASP A 56 -2.01 -9.38 4.57
N VAL A 57 -1.84 -8.53 3.56
CA VAL A 57 -2.67 -7.34 3.34
C VAL A 57 -3.41 -7.49 2.03
N LYS A 58 -4.75 -7.42 2.07
CA LYS A 58 -5.61 -7.55 0.88
C LYS A 58 -6.59 -6.39 0.81
N PRO A 59 -6.89 -5.84 -0.38
CA PRO A 59 -7.94 -4.85 -0.51
C PRO A 59 -9.31 -5.46 -0.14
N LEU A 60 -10.16 -4.67 0.51
CA LEU A 60 -11.56 -5.07 0.74
C LEU A 60 -12.34 -5.03 -0.59
N ALA A 61 -13.43 -5.80 -0.66
CA ALA A 61 -14.27 -5.89 -1.85
C ALA A 61 -14.93 -4.55 -2.25
N ASP A 62 -15.17 -3.68 -1.27
CA ASP A 62 -15.69 -2.32 -1.51
C ASP A 62 -14.62 -1.36 -2.05
N GLY A 63 -13.35 -1.76 -2.01
CA GLY A 63 -12.22 -0.96 -2.40
C GLY A 63 -11.95 0.28 -1.54
N LYS A 64 -12.68 0.45 -0.43
CA LYS A 64 -12.57 1.59 0.50
C LYS A 64 -11.71 1.29 1.72
N GLY A 65 -11.07 0.13 1.72
CA GLY A 65 -10.26 -0.32 2.83
C GLY A 65 -9.38 -1.51 2.49
N VAL A 66 -8.70 -2.01 3.51
CA VAL A 66 -7.88 -3.22 3.43
C VAL A 66 -8.19 -4.15 4.59
N SER A 67 -7.99 -5.44 4.37
CA SER A 67 -7.99 -6.47 5.38
C SER A 67 -6.54 -6.87 5.66
N ILE A 68 -6.16 -6.82 6.93
CA ILE A 68 -4.86 -7.24 7.43
C ILE A 68 -5.07 -8.53 8.20
N ALA A 69 -4.40 -9.60 7.77
CA ALA A 69 -4.53 -10.92 8.36
C ALA A 69 -3.17 -11.48 8.77
N TRP A 70 -3.12 -12.16 9.92
CA TRP A 70 -1.93 -12.84 10.41
C TRP A 70 -2.31 -13.99 11.35
N GLN A 71 -1.32 -14.78 11.74
CA GLN A 71 -1.48 -15.87 12.69
C GLN A 71 -0.58 -15.67 13.90
N SER A 72 -1.01 -16.14 15.06
CA SER A 72 -0.26 -16.17 16.32
C SER A 72 -0.12 -17.62 16.82
N GLN A 73 0.75 -17.84 17.80
CA GLN A 73 0.97 -19.19 18.37
C GLN A 73 -0.02 -19.53 19.48
N LEU A 74 -0.56 -18.51 20.17
CA LEU A 74 -1.56 -18.63 21.23
C LEU A 74 -2.77 -17.77 20.94
N GLU A 75 -3.92 -18.19 21.46
CA GLU A 75 -5.15 -17.42 21.36
C GLU A 75 -5.03 -16.09 22.12
N CYS A 76 -5.16 -14.97 21.41
CA CYS A 76 -5.06 -13.64 22.00
C CYS A 76 -6.05 -12.66 21.40
N PHE A 77 -6.19 -11.50 22.04
CA PHE A 77 -6.89 -10.36 21.47
C PHE A 77 -5.92 -9.55 20.63
N SER A 78 -6.43 -8.96 19.56
CA SER A 78 -5.64 -8.04 18.74
C SER A 78 -6.42 -6.84 18.22
N TYR A 79 -5.67 -5.81 17.83
CA TYR A 79 -6.13 -4.72 16.97
C TYR A 79 -4.96 -4.13 16.20
N VAL A 80 -5.26 -3.29 15.21
CA VAL A 80 -4.25 -2.60 14.40
C VAL A 80 -4.29 -1.11 14.72
N GLN A 81 -3.10 -0.52 14.89
CA GLN A 81 -2.93 0.94 14.87
C GLN A 81 -2.41 1.32 13.50
N TYR A 82 -2.99 2.34 12.85
CA TYR A 82 -2.58 2.76 11.51
C TYR A 82 -2.54 4.29 11.35
N GLY A 83 -1.86 4.74 10.29
CA GLY A 83 -1.69 6.15 9.95
C GLY A 83 -1.05 6.35 8.57
N THR A 84 -0.90 7.61 8.15
CA THR A 84 -0.32 7.99 6.85
C THR A 84 1.16 8.35 6.92
N THR A 85 1.73 8.42 8.13
CA THR A 85 3.18 8.58 8.34
C THR A 85 3.66 7.58 9.39
N PRO A 86 4.93 7.15 9.35
CA PRO A 86 5.48 6.21 10.34
C PRO A 86 5.41 6.73 11.79
N GLN A 87 5.46 8.05 11.97
CA GLN A 87 5.45 8.71 13.28
C GLN A 87 4.03 9.00 13.79
N ALA A 88 3.03 9.11 12.91
CA ALA A 88 1.66 9.45 13.25
C ALA A 88 0.68 8.27 13.04
N ILE A 89 0.95 7.16 13.74
CA ILE A 89 0.07 5.99 13.80
C ILE A 89 -0.92 6.20 14.95
N LEU A 90 -1.95 7.01 14.69
CA LEU A 90 -2.85 7.54 15.73
C LEU A 90 -4.25 6.93 15.72
N VAL A 91 -4.60 6.16 14.67
CA VAL A 91 -5.93 5.58 14.53
C VAL A 91 -5.90 4.12 14.95
N ASN A 92 -6.79 3.73 15.86
CA ASN A 92 -6.95 2.33 16.28
C ASN A 92 -8.17 1.75 15.56
N THR A 93 -8.06 0.51 15.10
CA THR A 93 -9.24 -0.28 14.72
C THR A 93 -9.99 -0.74 15.96
N ASP A 94 -11.19 -1.26 15.76
CA ASP A 94 -11.90 -2.00 16.80
C ASP A 94 -11.05 -3.20 17.26
N ARG A 95 -11.16 -3.51 18.56
CA ARG A 95 -10.51 -4.68 19.16
C ARG A 95 -11.33 -5.92 18.87
N GLU A 96 -10.64 -7.03 18.66
CA GLU A 96 -11.30 -8.33 18.63
C GLU A 96 -12.02 -8.59 19.96
N THR A 97 -13.24 -9.13 19.88
CA THR A 97 -14.07 -9.43 21.06
C THR A 97 -13.85 -10.83 21.60
N GLN A 98 -13.14 -11.68 20.85
CA GLN A 98 -12.81 -13.05 21.20
C GLN A 98 -11.33 -13.30 20.91
N LYS A 99 -10.72 -14.16 21.73
CA LYS A 99 -9.35 -14.60 21.47
C LYS A 99 -9.32 -15.49 20.24
N SER A 100 -8.28 -15.34 19.42
CA SER A 100 -8.07 -16.17 18.22
C SER A 100 -6.59 -16.42 17.99
N THR A 101 -6.26 -17.46 17.23
CA THR A 101 -4.94 -17.67 16.62
C THR A 101 -4.86 -17.19 15.18
N ASN A 102 -6.01 -16.92 14.56
CA ASN A 102 -6.15 -16.41 13.20
C ASN A 102 -6.83 -15.04 13.30
N HIS A 103 -6.04 -13.99 13.09
CA HIS A 103 -6.51 -12.61 13.25
C HIS A 103 -6.81 -12.02 11.89
N GLN A 104 -7.89 -11.25 11.83
CA GLN A 104 -8.24 -10.50 10.63
C GLN A 104 -8.88 -9.18 11.05
N VAL A 105 -8.21 -8.09 10.69
CA VAL A 105 -8.66 -6.74 11.01
C VAL A 105 -8.92 -6.00 9.72
N ASN A 106 -10.13 -5.44 9.60
CA ASN A 106 -10.53 -4.64 8.45
C ASN A 106 -10.37 -3.15 8.79
N ILE A 107 -9.51 -2.47 8.03
CA ILE A 107 -9.40 -1.02 8.07
C ILE A 107 -10.31 -0.46 6.99
N THR A 108 -11.39 0.22 7.40
CA THR A 108 -12.37 0.82 6.49
C THR A 108 -12.15 2.33 6.37
N SER A 109 -12.77 2.95 5.36
CA SER A 109 -12.75 4.40 5.14
C SER A 109 -11.36 5.01 4.96
N LEU A 110 -10.46 4.27 4.31
CA LEU A 110 -9.16 4.82 3.93
C LEU A 110 -9.34 5.95 2.92
N ALA A 111 -8.68 7.08 3.18
CA ALA A 111 -8.72 8.21 2.26
C ALA A 111 -8.01 7.84 0.95
N SER A 112 -8.75 7.87 -0.16
CA SER A 112 -8.18 7.88 -1.51
C SER A 112 -7.95 9.32 -1.93
N THR A 113 -6.80 9.59 -2.55
CA THR A 113 -6.46 10.90 -3.12
C THR A 113 -6.28 10.86 -4.63
N GLY A 114 -6.87 9.86 -5.30
CA GLY A 114 -6.65 9.64 -6.75
C GLY A 114 -5.23 9.23 -7.12
N SER A 115 -4.37 9.01 -6.12
CA SER A 115 -2.95 8.66 -6.23
C SER A 115 -2.62 7.58 -5.20
N THR A 116 -1.59 6.78 -5.46
CA THR A 116 -1.09 5.79 -4.49
C THR A 116 -0.59 6.50 -3.25
N ARG A 117 -1.19 6.19 -2.10
CA ARG A 117 -0.75 6.65 -0.79
C ARG A 117 -0.25 5.47 0.03
N ASN A 118 0.89 5.64 0.68
CA ASN A 118 1.40 4.65 1.63
C ASN A 118 0.72 4.83 2.99
N TYR A 119 0.24 3.73 3.55
CA TYR A 119 -0.24 3.66 4.92
C TYR A 119 0.75 2.84 5.74
N TYR A 120 0.87 3.20 7.01
CA TYR A 120 1.74 2.56 7.98
C TYR A 120 0.89 1.99 9.10
N TYR A 121 1.27 0.81 9.60
CA TYR A 121 0.54 0.17 10.67
C TYR A 121 1.43 -0.64 11.61
N ARG A 122 0.90 -0.89 12.80
CA ARG A 122 1.48 -1.75 13.82
C ARG A 122 0.40 -2.65 14.39
N ILE A 123 0.77 -3.87 14.71
CA ILE A 123 -0.14 -4.83 15.32
C ILE A 123 0.01 -4.72 16.84
N ARG A 124 -1.11 -4.68 17.54
CA ARG A 124 -1.16 -4.76 19.00
C ARG A 124 -1.84 -6.07 19.37
N SER A 125 -1.20 -6.87 20.21
CA SER A 125 -1.81 -8.10 20.74
C SER A 125 -1.64 -8.19 22.25
N SER A 126 -2.59 -8.85 22.91
CA SER A 126 -2.56 -9.10 24.36
C SER A 126 -3.37 -10.34 24.71
N GLU A 127 -2.97 -11.05 25.77
CA GLU A 127 -3.79 -12.11 26.38
C GLU A 127 -4.98 -11.55 27.15
N ASN A 128 -4.90 -10.29 27.59
CA ASN A 128 -5.92 -9.62 28.38
C ASN A 128 -6.36 -8.33 27.69
N ALA A 129 -7.61 -8.31 27.20
CA ALA A 129 -8.17 -7.16 26.51
C ALA A 129 -8.32 -5.92 27.42
N ASP A 130 -8.49 -6.14 28.73
CA ASP A 130 -8.82 -5.10 29.70
C ASP A 130 -7.58 -4.43 30.31
N ASN A 131 -6.39 -5.03 30.17
CA ASN A 131 -5.15 -4.44 30.66
C ASN A 131 -4.35 -3.74 29.54
N PRO A 132 -4.43 -2.40 29.39
CA PRO A 132 -3.71 -1.67 28.36
C PRO A 132 -2.17 -1.82 28.44
N ALA A 133 -1.62 -2.12 29.62
CA ALA A 133 -0.18 -2.25 29.83
C ALA A 133 0.40 -3.57 29.25
N GLU A 134 -0.45 -4.57 29.02
CA GLU A 134 -0.06 -5.87 28.45
C GLU A 134 -0.09 -5.90 26.92
N TRP A 135 -0.50 -4.80 26.28
CA TRP A 135 -0.55 -4.73 24.81
C TRP A 135 0.83 -4.54 24.21
N GLU A 136 1.39 -5.62 23.71
CA GLU A 136 2.65 -5.62 23.00
C GLU A 136 2.49 -5.02 21.61
N MET A 137 3.55 -4.37 21.13
CA MET A 137 3.60 -3.75 19.81
C MET A 137 4.48 -4.58 18.90
N PHE A 138 3.94 -4.98 17.76
CA PHE A 138 4.66 -5.72 16.74
C PHE A 138 4.81 -4.85 15.49
N ASP A 139 6.06 -4.70 15.08
CA ASP A 139 6.48 -4.01 13.86
C ASP A 139 7.67 -4.75 13.23
N ASN A 140 8.15 -4.28 12.08
CA ASN A 140 9.28 -4.90 11.40
C ASN A 140 10.60 -4.34 11.95
N GLU A 141 10.94 -4.73 13.19
CA GLU A 141 12.20 -4.41 13.87
C GLU A 141 12.39 -2.90 14.13
N GLY A 142 11.35 -2.26 14.65
CA GLY A 142 11.32 -0.82 14.92
C GLY A 142 10.78 0.02 13.75
N ILE A 143 10.56 -0.59 12.58
CA ILE A 143 9.95 0.06 11.43
C ILE A 143 8.50 -0.41 11.30
N PRO A 144 7.50 0.49 11.32
CA PRO A 144 6.11 0.12 11.07
C PRO A 144 5.94 -0.63 9.76
N PHE A 145 5.01 -1.58 9.72
CA PHE A 145 4.61 -2.19 8.46
C PHE A 145 3.99 -1.14 7.54
N SER A 146 4.06 -1.35 6.23
CA SER A 146 3.47 -0.42 5.27
C SER A 146 2.81 -1.13 4.10
N PHE A 147 1.77 -0.52 3.54
CA PHE A 147 1.17 -0.96 2.29
C PHE A 147 0.78 0.24 1.41
N PRO A 148 0.92 0.13 0.09
CA PRO A 148 0.39 1.12 -0.84
C PRO A 148 -1.13 0.95 -0.97
N TYR A 149 -1.85 2.06 -1.05
CA TYR A 149 -3.30 2.09 -1.25
C TYR A 149 -3.66 3.18 -2.26
N GLN A 150 -4.33 2.80 -3.34
CA GLN A 150 -4.83 3.74 -4.36
C GLN A 150 -6.32 4.09 -4.16
N GLY A 151 -7.01 3.34 -3.29
CA GLY A 151 -8.46 3.25 -3.33
C GLY A 151 -8.95 2.56 -4.60
N SER A 152 -10.09 1.89 -4.52
CA SER A 152 -10.84 1.64 -5.74
C SER A 152 -11.44 2.96 -6.16
N ALA A 153 -11.22 3.36 -7.41
CA ALA A 153 -12.06 4.37 -8.03
C ALA A 153 -13.50 3.93 -7.78
N ALA A 154 -14.28 4.75 -7.07
CA ALA A 154 -15.66 4.41 -6.74
C ALA A 154 -16.30 3.87 -8.02
N ALA A 155 -16.79 2.63 -7.97
CA ALA A 155 -17.45 2.04 -9.13
C ALA A 155 -18.43 3.09 -9.63
N PRO A 156 -18.37 3.48 -10.93
CA PRO A 156 -19.25 4.51 -11.45
C PRO A 156 -20.67 4.15 -11.01
N PRO A 157 -21.45 5.13 -10.49
CA PRO A 157 -22.73 4.85 -9.88
C PRO A 157 -23.52 3.95 -10.82
N GLN A 158 -23.72 2.69 -10.40
CA GLN A 158 -24.54 1.79 -11.18
C GLN A 158 -25.94 2.37 -11.09
N VAL A 159 -26.37 3.00 -12.18
CA VAL A 159 -27.75 3.42 -12.36
C VAL A 159 -28.57 2.15 -12.21
N THR A 160 -29.14 1.96 -11.02
CA THR A 160 -30.08 0.88 -10.78
C THR A 160 -31.31 1.29 -11.58
N LEU A 161 -31.42 0.78 -12.80
CA LEU A 161 -32.64 0.89 -13.59
C LEU A 161 -33.70 0.13 -12.78
N VAL A 162 -34.47 0.87 -11.99
CA VAL A 162 -35.69 0.35 -11.41
C VAL A 162 -36.53 -0.12 -12.59
N PRO A 163 -36.96 -1.39 -12.67
CA PRO A 163 -37.88 -1.85 -13.70
C PRO A 163 -39.20 -1.10 -13.49
N GLN A 164 -39.37 0.01 -14.20
CA GLN A 164 -40.65 0.69 -14.26
C GLN A 164 -41.57 -0.18 -15.09
N ALA A 165 -42.46 -0.91 -14.41
CA ALA A 165 -43.55 -1.63 -15.03
C ALA A 165 -44.36 -0.64 -15.87
N GLY A 166 -44.22 -0.75 -17.19
CA GLY A 166 -44.88 0.10 -18.16
C GLY A 166 -46.40 -0.12 -18.12
N SER A 167 -47.12 0.98 -17.90
CA SER A 167 -48.46 1.15 -18.46
C SER A 167 -48.30 1.98 -19.75
N PRO A 168 -48.85 1.54 -20.91
CA PRO A 168 -48.64 2.22 -22.17
C PRO A 168 -49.44 3.53 -22.20
N THR A 169 -48.75 4.67 -22.08
CA THR A 169 -49.31 5.97 -22.40
C THR A 169 -48.56 6.53 -23.61
N ALA A 170 -49.32 6.84 -24.66
CA ALA A 170 -48.84 7.36 -25.93
C ALA A 170 -47.94 8.58 -25.73
N ALA A 171 -46.77 8.56 -26.38
CA ALA A 171 -45.85 9.67 -26.43
C ALA A 171 -46.32 10.74 -27.43
N PRO A 172 -46.37 12.02 -27.05
CA PRO A 172 -46.30 13.13 -27.99
C PRO A 172 -44.86 13.24 -28.50
N GLY A 173 -44.71 13.36 -29.82
CA GLY A 173 -43.43 13.60 -30.46
C GLY A 173 -42.82 14.92 -29.99
N VAL A 174 -41.60 14.85 -29.47
CA VAL A 174 -40.74 16.02 -29.31
C VAL A 174 -39.54 15.83 -30.22
N THR A 175 -39.61 16.52 -31.35
CA THR A 175 -38.52 16.74 -32.29
C THR A 175 -37.46 17.60 -31.59
N GLY A 176 -36.50 16.94 -30.94
CA GLY A 176 -35.30 17.57 -30.38
C GLY A 176 -34.21 17.66 -31.44
N THR A 177 -34.04 18.84 -32.00
CA THR A 177 -33.03 19.23 -32.98
C THR A 177 -31.63 18.82 -32.53
N GLY A 178 -30.93 18.06 -33.39
CA GLY A 178 -29.61 17.51 -33.13
C GLY A 178 -28.54 18.58 -32.88
N THR A 179 -28.04 18.61 -31.65
CA THR A 179 -26.68 19.11 -31.37
C THR A 179 -25.69 18.03 -31.77
N THR A 180 -25.01 18.26 -32.88
CA THR A 180 -23.89 17.45 -33.37
C THR A 180 -22.86 17.33 -32.25
N ASN A 181 -22.67 16.12 -31.71
CA ASN A 181 -21.59 15.84 -30.76
C ASN A 181 -20.25 16.15 -31.45
N LYS A 182 -19.59 17.25 -31.06
CA LYS A 182 -18.31 17.71 -31.63
C LYS A 182 -17.10 16.93 -31.13
N CYS A 183 -17.29 15.99 -30.21
CA CYS A 183 -16.22 15.16 -29.68
C CYS A 183 -16.03 13.93 -30.58
N VAL A 184 -14.97 13.96 -31.38
CA VAL A 184 -14.51 12.82 -32.19
C VAL A 184 -13.70 11.88 -31.31
N ALA A 185 -14.08 10.60 -31.27
CA ALA A 185 -13.30 9.55 -30.62
C ALA A 185 -11.99 9.33 -31.39
N GLY A 186 -10.87 9.16 -30.69
CA GLY A 186 -9.54 9.04 -31.31
C GLY A 186 -8.63 10.24 -31.09
N ASN A 187 -9.17 11.37 -30.61
CA ASN A 187 -8.38 12.56 -30.31
C ASN A 187 -8.00 12.59 -28.82
N ASP A 188 -6.76 12.97 -28.55
CA ASP A 188 -6.26 13.32 -27.23
C ASP A 188 -6.67 14.78 -26.93
N TYR A 189 -7.69 14.97 -26.08
CA TYR A 189 -8.22 16.29 -25.74
C TYR A 189 -7.54 16.89 -24.50
N ASN A 190 -6.84 16.08 -23.72
CA ASN A 190 -6.16 16.52 -22.49
C ASN A 190 -4.65 16.74 -22.67
N GLY A 191 -4.08 16.36 -23.82
CA GLY A 191 -2.68 16.53 -24.17
C GLY A 191 -1.73 15.62 -23.40
N ASP A 192 -2.20 14.47 -22.90
CA ASP A 192 -1.38 13.54 -22.11
C ASP A 192 -0.64 12.48 -22.94
N GLY A 193 -0.85 12.47 -24.26
CA GLY A 193 -0.27 11.54 -25.23
C GLY A 193 -0.98 10.20 -25.32
N SER A 194 -2.07 9.97 -24.59
CA SER A 194 -2.79 8.69 -24.52
C SER A 194 -4.29 8.86 -24.76
N VAL A 195 -4.78 8.38 -25.91
CA VAL A 195 -6.22 8.43 -26.22
C VAL A 195 -7.03 7.42 -25.38
N ASN A 196 -7.79 7.91 -24.41
CA ASN A 196 -8.61 7.15 -23.49
C ASN A 196 -9.94 7.87 -23.11
N SER A 197 -10.64 7.40 -22.07
CA SER A 197 -11.95 7.95 -21.68
C SER A 197 -11.86 9.34 -21.03
N LEU A 198 -10.71 9.74 -20.49
CA LEU A 198 -10.47 11.09 -19.96
C LEU A 198 -10.55 12.15 -21.07
N ASP A 199 -10.19 11.81 -22.30
CA ASP A 199 -10.27 12.69 -23.46
C ASP A 199 -11.72 13.08 -23.78
N MET A 200 -12.61 12.09 -23.75
CA MET A 200 -14.03 12.31 -24.03
C MET A 200 -14.67 13.21 -22.96
N ILE A 201 -14.32 12.98 -21.69
CA ILE A 201 -14.78 13.81 -20.56
C ILE A 201 -14.26 15.24 -20.70
N THR A 202 -12.99 15.40 -21.10
CA THR A 202 -12.36 16.71 -21.30
C THR A 202 -13.03 17.48 -22.43
N CYS A 203 -13.28 16.83 -23.57
CA CYS A 203 -14.01 17.42 -24.69
C CYS A 203 -15.43 17.87 -24.30
N MET A 204 -16.18 17.02 -23.60
CA MET A 204 -17.53 17.35 -23.14
C MET A 204 -17.53 18.51 -22.15
N LYS A 205 -16.56 18.56 -21.23
CA LYS A 205 -16.41 19.64 -20.24
C LYS A 205 -16.11 20.98 -20.91
N ASN A 206 -15.37 20.96 -22.03
CA ASN A 206 -15.00 22.16 -22.78
C ASN A 206 -16.01 22.52 -23.89
N GLY A 207 -17.25 22.03 -23.79
CA GLY A 207 -18.34 22.37 -24.70
C GLY A 207 -18.15 21.85 -26.13
N GLY A 208 -17.29 20.86 -26.34
CA GLY A 208 -16.94 20.36 -27.68
C GLY A 208 -16.21 21.39 -28.55
N THR A 209 -15.63 22.43 -27.94
CA THR A 209 -14.97 23.54 -28.64
C THR A 209 -13.45 23.56 -28.51
N GLN A 210 -12.85 22.57 -27.84
CA GLN A 210 -11.41 22.56 -27.69
C GLN A 210 -10.75 22.21 -29.03
N VAL A 211 -10.04 23.19 -29.58
CA VAL A 211 -9.08 22.99 -30.66
C VAL A 211 -7.99 22.12 -30.04
N VAL A 212 -7.92 20.85 -30.44
CA VAL A 212 -6.82 19.96 -30.07
C VAL A 212 -5.52 20.74 -30.37
N PRO A 213 -4.64 20.98 -29.38
CA PRO A 213 -3.31 21.49 -29.66
C PRO A 213 -2.67 20.47 -30.59
N THR A 214 -2.68 20.79 -31.89
CA THR A 214 -2.12 19.90 -32.89
C THR A 214 -0.62 20.06 -32.72
N GLU A 215 -0.01 19.13 -31.98
CA GLU A 215 1.44 19.04 -31.85
C GLU A 215 2.00 19.17 -33.27
N ALA A 216 2.80 20.22 -33.50
CA ALA A 216 3.27 20.51 -34.83
C ALA A 216 4.25 19.41 -35.24
N SER A 217 3.76 18.41 -35.97
CA SER A 217 4.64 17.39 -36.54
C SER A 217 5.56 18.06 -37.55
N LYS A 218 6.87 18.02 -37.28
CA LYS A 218 7.87 18.51 -38.21
C LYS A 218 7.87 17.59 -39.45
N PRO A 219 7.82 18.13 -40.68
CA PRO A 219 7.97 17.30 -41.88
C PRO A 219 9.34 16.61 -41.88
N ALA A 220 9.33 15.30 -42.15
CA ALA A 220 10.55 14.50 -42.23
C ALA A 220 11.51 15.13 -43.25
N GLY A 221 12.71 15.50 -42.79
CA GLY A 221 13.77 16.10 -43.64
C GLY A 221 14.00 17.61 -43.49
N ALA A 222 13.27 18.33 -42.63
CA ALA A 222 13.59 19.74 -42.38
C ALA A 222 14.89 19.89 -41.55
N THR A 223 15.82 20.72 -42.02
CA THR A 223 17.14 20.97 -41.39
C THR A 223 17.10 21.95 -40.21
N SER A 224 15.99 22.65 -40.00
CA SER A 224 15.81 23.60 -38.90
C SER A 224 14.50 23.40 -38.14
N CYS A 225 14.46 23.82 -36.88
CA CYS A 225 13.26 23.92 -36.06
C CYS A 225 12.69 25.33 -36.20
N ASP A 226 11.40 25.45 -36.47
CA ASP A 226 10.71 26.75 -36.56
C ASP A 226 10.40 27.24 -35.13
N PRO A 227 10.96 28.36 -34.67
CA PRO A 227 10.74 28.86 -33.31
C PRO A 227 9.32 29.39 -33.07
N THR A 228 8.45 29.37 -34.08
CA THR A 228 7.03 29.75 -33.98
C THR A 228 6.08 28.56 -33.87
N LYS A 229 6.61 27.34 -33.77
CA LYS A 229 5.82 26.11 -33.66
C LYS A 229 5.89 25.55 -32.24
N ASP A 230 4.72 25.12 -31.77
CA ASP A 230 4.56 24.36 -30.54
C ASP A 230 4.82 22.88 -30.85
N TYR A 231 5.99 22.42 -30.48
CA TYR A 231 6.46 21.05 -30.74
C TYR A 231 6.21 20.14 -29.54
N ASP A 232 5.77 20.67 -28.40
CA ASP A 232 5.45 19.85 -27.23
C ASP A 232 3.96 19.69 -26.94
N GLY A 233 3.10 20.43 -27.65
CA GLY A 233 1.66 20.35 -27.60
C GLY A 233 1.04 21.06 -26.39
N ASN A 234 1.82 21.86 -25.64
CA ASN A 234 1.35 22.49 -24.41
C ASN A 234 0.58 23.82 -24.63
N GLY A 235 0.49 24.31 -25.86
CA GLY A 235 -0.18 25.56 -26.26
C GLY A 235 0.66 26.83 -26.07
N THR A 236 1.93 26.72 -25.68
CA THR A 236 2.82 27.84 -25.35
C THR A 236 4.17 27.69 -26.05
N ILE A 237 4.43 28.56 -27.04
CA ILE A 237 5.70 28.57 -27.78
C ILE A 237 6.83 29.14 -26.91
N ASN A 238 7.79 28.30 -26.52
CA ASN A 238 8.93 28.63 -25.67
C ASN A 238 10.19 27.79 -26.01
N THR A 239 11.24 27.88 -25.18
CA THR A 239 12.51 27.17 -25.43
C THR A 239 12.41 25.65 -25.37
N LEU A 240 11.42 25.09 -24.66
CA LEU A 240 11.17 23.64 -24.60
C LEU A 240 10.77 23.08 -25.98
N ASP A 241 10.06 23.84 -26.79
CA ASP A 241 9.66 23.45 -28.15
C ASP A 241 10.88 23.19 -29.05
N ILE A 242 11.88 24.07 -28.95
CA ILE A 242 13.13 23.92 -29.70
C ILE A 242 13.89 22.68 -29.24
N ILE A 243 13.88 22.38 -27.93
CA ILE A 243 14.54 21.18 -27.38
C ILE A 243 13.84 19.93 -27.92
N LYS A 244 12.51 19.85 -27.86
CA LYS A 244 11.75 18.68 -28.31
C LYS A 244 11.87 18.47 -29.83
N CYS A 245 11.88 19.54 -30.61
CA CYS A 245 12.18 19.48 -32.05
C CYS A 245 13.61 19.02 -32.39
N ARG A 246 14.59 19.26 -31.52
CA ARG A 246 15.96 18.74 -31.70
C ARG A 246 16.08 17.30 -31.23
N GLN A 247 15.36 16.92 -30.17
CA GLN A 247 15.31 15.52 -29.70
C GLN A 247 14.71 14.59 -30.76
N SER A 248 13.72 15.05 -31.53
CA SER A 248 13.18 14.27 -32.65
C SER A 248 14.12 14.16 -33.87
N GLN A 249 15.31 14.77 -33.83
CA GLN A 249 16.35 14.64 -34.87
C GLN A 249 17.41 13.59 -34.54
N GLN A 250 17.43 13.06 -33.32
CA GLN A 250 18.33 11.97 -32.91
C GLN A 250 17.66 10.61 -33.16
#